data_AF-A0A6P6YBZ5-F1
#
_entry.id   AF-A0A6P6YBZ5-F1
#
_cell.length_a   1.000
_cell.length_b   1.000
_cell.length_c   1.000
_cell.angle_alpha   90.00
_cell.angle_beta   90.00
_cell.angle_gamma   90.00
#
_symmetry.space_group_name_H-M   'P 1'
#
loop_
_entity.id
_entity.type
_entity.pdbx_description
1 polymer ?
#
loop_
_entity_poly.entity_id
_entity_poly.type
_entity_poly.pdbx_seq_one_letter_code
_entity_poly.pdbx_strand_id
1 'polypeptide(L)'
;MIPLTSDFIVKQRSSSSIITINDIDELCRQILLNEKCLRNYAENCMKSEARQTLSVMLYSVSRLNRKICSKQKRKQTTLTMMKKNPEFYQNILLKNLTETLYRISMEKRQKLKFPMICCNSYRMKESMIGEMMRNCPNNRQAQNELNIWIDSYSGDLFNLICGDYTEDSDKCQTLPSIQSISTTVMDNNKKLKWKSFIMVLVDLL
;
A
#
# COMPACT_ATOMS: atom_id res chain seq x y z
N MET A 1 3.69 -16.66 5.19
CA MET A 1 3.38 -15.29 5.68
C MET A 1 3.96 -14.34 4.67
N ILE A 2 3.17 -13.54 3.94
CA ILE A 2 3.68 -12.63 2.90
C ILE A 2 4.25 -11.40 3.61
N PRO A 3 5.58 -11.29 3.77
CA PRO A 3 6.25 -10.22 4.47
C PRO A 3 6.55 -9.12 3.46
N LEU A 4 5.53 -8.52 2.85
CA LEU A 4 5.78 -7.23 2.18
C LEU A 4 5.96 -6.13 3.22
N THR A 5 5.70 -6.40 4.50
CA THR A 5 5.57 -5.37 5.53
C THR A 5 5.83 -5.82 6.98
N SER A 6 6.06 -7.09 7.33
CA SER A 6 6.22 -7.43 8.76
C SER A 6 7.67 -7.32 9.25
N ASP A 7 8.62 -8.00 8.62
CA ASP A 7 9.90 -8.26 9.28
C ASP A 7 10.89 -7.11 9.12
N PHE A 8 10.92 -6.47 7.95
CA PHE A 8 11.63 -5.20 7.72
C PHE A 8 11.13 -4.08 8.64
N ILE A 9 9.85 -4.11 8.99
CA ILE A 9 9.17 -3.05 9.74
C ILE A 9 9.23 -3.29 11.24
N VAL A 10 9.22 -4.56 11.67
CA VAL A 10 9.59 -4.96 13.03
C VAL A 10 11.05 -4.55 13.34
N LYS A 11 11.95 -4.61 12.36
CA LYS A 11 13.31 -4.04 12.51
C LYS A 11 13.34 -2.52 12.66
N GLN A 12 12.40 -1.79 12.06
CA GLN A 12 12.26 -0.34 12.28
C GLN A 12 11.57 0.03 13.61
N ARG A 13 10.88 -0.92 14.26
CA ARG A 13 10.18 -0.71 15.55
C ARG A 13 11.12 -0.56 16.74
N SER A 14 12.33 -1.11 16.68
CA SER A 14 13.37 -0.79 17.65
C SER A 14 13.97 0.55 17.26
N SER A 15 13.66 1.58 18.03
CA SER A 15 14.12 2.97 17.93
C SER A 15 15.65 3.19 17.95
N SER A 16 16.43 2.13 17.83
CA SER A 16 17.89 2.09 17.79
C SER A 16 18.47 1.45 16.52
N SER A 17 17.65 0.91 15.60
CA SER A 17 18.13 0.28 14.37
C SER A 17 18.49 1.34 13.32
N ILE A 18 19.78 1.64 13.17
CA ILE A 18 20.28 2.45 12.06
C ILE A 18 19.95 1.72 10.75
N ILE A 19 18.94 2.19 10.00
CA ILE A 19 18.68 1.67 8.65
C ILE A 19 19.91 1.96 7.78
N THR A 20 20.35 0.99 7.02
CA THR A 20 21.52 1.05 6.14
C THR A 20 21.16 0.71 4.70
N ILE A 21 22.13 0.85 3.79
CA ILE A 21 21.98 0.41 2.39
C ILE A 21 21.77 -1.11 2.33
N ASN A 22 22.40 -1.87 3.23
CA ASN A 22 22.23 -3.32 3.30
C ASN A 22 20.78 -3.70 3.62
N ASP A 23 20.08 -2.89 4.43
CA ASP A 23 18.66 -3.11 4.70
C ASP A 23 17.80 -2.84 3.44
N ILE A 24 18.18 -1.86 2.62
CA ILE A 24 17.54 -1.63 1.31
C ILE A 24 17.79 -2.81 0.37
N ASP A 25 19.01 -3.35 0.34
CA ASP A 25 19.34 -4.53 -0.47
C ASP A 25 18.58 -5.78 -0.03
N GLU A 26 18.41 -5.95 1.27
CA GLU A 26 17.60 -7.04 1.82
C GLU A 26 16.12 -6.86 1.47
N LEU A 27 15.57 -5.64 1.60
CA LEU A 27 14.22 -5.33 1.15
C LEU A 27 14.01 -5.66 -0.33
N CYS A 28 14.97 -5.28 -1.18
CA CYS A 28 14.96 -5.58 -2.62
C CYS A 28 14.87 -7.08 -2.90
N ARG A 29 15.63 -7.91 -2.16
CA ARG A 29 15.61 -9.38 -2.29
C ARG A 29 14.29 -9.97 -1.80
N GLN A 30 13.79 -9.52 -0.66
CA GLN A 30 12.53 -9.99 -0.10
C GLN A 30 11.35 -9.70 -1.02
N ILE A 31 11.29 -8.50 -1.61
CA ILE A 31 10.25 -8.16 -2.59
C ILE A 31 10.30 -9.12 -3.79
N LEU A 32 11.48 -9.44 -4.33
CA LEU A 32 11.62 -10.38 -5.44
C LEU A 32 11.17 -11.81 -5.08
N LEU A 33 11.51 -12.28 -3.88
CA LEU A 33 11.08 -13.61 -3.40
C LEU A 33 9.56 -13.67 -3.21
N ASN A 34 8.99 -12.62 -2.62
CA ASN A 34 7.55 -12.51 -2.40
C ASN A 34 6.78 -12.43 -3.71
N GLU A 35 7.30 -11.69 -4.69
CA GLU A 35 6.71 -11.61 -6.02
C GLU A 35 6.61 -13.00 -6.66
N LYS A 36 7.70 -13.79 -6.63
CA LYS A 36 7.70 -15.17 -7.16
C LYS A 36 6.66 -16.04 -6.45
N CYS A 37 6.59 -15.96 -5.13
CA CYS A 37 5.61 -16.70 -4.32
C CYS A 37 4.17 -16.32 -4.71
N LEU A 38 3.90 -15.02 -4.86
CA LEU A 38 2.58 -14.51 -5.24
C LEU A 38 2.18 -14.89 -6.66
N ARG A 39 3.11 -14.86 -7.62
CA ARG A 39 2.85 -15.34 -9.00
C ARG A 39 2.47 -16.81 -9.00
N ASN A 40 3.24 -17.65 -8.29
CA ASN A 40 2.94 -19.08 -8.18
C ASN A 40 1.58 -19.33 -7.51
N TYR A 41 1.26 -18.59 -6.45
CA TYR A 41 -0.07 -18.67 -5.82
C TYR A 41 -1.18 -18.25 -6.79
N ALA A 42 -0.98 -17.17 -7.55
CA ALA A 42 -1.96 -16.68 -8.51
C ALA A 42 -2.25 -17.70 -9.62
N GLU A 43 -1.22 -18.36 -10.12
CA GLU A 43 -1.33 -19.37 -11.18
C GLU A 43 -2.07 -20.63 -10.71
N ASN A 44 -1.83 -21.07 -9.47
CA ASN A 44 -2.34 -22.34 -8.97
C ASN A 44 -3.65 -22.24 -8.17
N CYS A 45 -3.95 -21.07 -7.61
CA CYS A 45 -5.02 -20.94 -6.61
C CYS A 45 -6.08 -19.88 -6.94
N MET A 46 -5.83 -18.99 -7.92
CA MET A 46 -6.73 -17.86 -8.20
C MET A 46 -7.49 -18.03 -9.51
N LYS A 47 -8.72 -17.48 -9.54
CA LYS A 47 -9.51 -17.35 -10.76
C LYS A 47 -8.90 -16.31 -11.70
N SER A 48 -9.25 -16.37 -12.98
CA SER A 48 -8.62 -15.56 -14.04
C SER A 48 -8.63 -14.05 -13.74
N GLU A 49 -9.76 -13.50 -13.28
CA GLU A 49 -9.93 -12.07 -13.01
C GLU A 49 -9.06 -11.59 -11.83
N ALA A 50 -9.12 -12.31 -10.70
CA ALA A 50 -8.29 -12.02 -9.53
C ALA A 50 -6.80 -12.21 -9.86
N ARG A 51 -6.44 -13.23 -10.66
CA ARG A 51 -5.07 -13.47 -11.13
C ARG A 51 -4.57 -12.34 -12.02
N GLN A 52 -5.39 -11.82 -12.93
CA GLN A 52 -5.02 -10.70 -13.80
C GLN A 52 -4.80 -9.43 -12.98
N THR A 53 -5.68 -9.15 -12.02
CA THR A 53 -5.56 -7.99 -11.13
C THR A 53 -4.29 -8.07 -10.28
N LEU A 54 -4.01 -9.23 -9.68
CA LEU A 54 -2.77 -9.45 -8.95
C LEU A 54 -1.54 -9.33 -9.86
N SER A 55 -1.61 -9.78 -11.10
CA SER A 55 -0.50 -9.69 -12.06
C SER A 55 -0.14 -8.24 -12.39
N VAL A 56 -1.14 -7.37 -12.56
CA VAL A 56 -0.93 -5.93 -12.74
C VAL A 56 -0.32 -5.31 -11.49
N MET A 57 -0.85 -5.62 -10.31
CA MET A 57 -0.27 -5.15 -9.05
C MET A 57 1.19 -5.58 -8.89
N LEU A 58 1.51 -6.86 -9.14
CA LEU A 58 2.86 -7.39 -9.05
C LEU A 58 3.79 -6.71 -10.06
N TYR A 59 3.33 -6.44 -11.29
CA TYR A 59 4.10 -5.71 -12.28
C TYR A 59 4.48 -4.30 -11.79
N SER A 60 3.54 -3.55 -11.21
CA SER A 60 3.79 -2.22 -10.64
C SER A 60 4.84 -2.27 -9.52
N VAL A 61 4.72 -3.25 -8.62
CA VAL A 61 5.70 -3.52 -7.56
C VAL A 61 7.07 -3.85 -8.13
N SER A 62 7.17 -4.76 -9.11
CA SER A 62 8.43 -5.13 -9.75
C SER A 62 9.11 -3.93 -10.41
N ARG A 63 8.33 -3.09 -11.11
CA ARG A 63 8.82 -1.91 -11.81
C ARG A 63 9.45 -0.91 -10.84
N LEU A 64 8.76 -0.62 -9.73
CA LEU A 64 9.30 0.24 -8.67
C LEU A 64 10.53 -0.39 -8.01
N ASN A 65 10.47 -1.68 -7.67
CA ASN A 65 11.59 -2.39 -7.07
C ASN A 65 12.84 -2.31 -7.96
N ARG A 66 12.70 -2.58 -9.27
CA ARG A 66 13.82 -2.42 -10.24
C ARG A 66 14.37 -0.99 -10.24
N LYS A 67 13.50 0.03 -10.21
CA LYS A 67 13.92 1.45 -10.20
C LYS A 67 14.73 1.81 -8.95
N ILE A 68 14.36 1.29 -7.79
CA ILE A 68 15.07 1.53 -6.52
C ILE A 68 16.36 0.71 -6.47
N CYS A 69 16.28 -0.59 -6.75
CA CYS A 69 17.32 -1.56 -6.46
C CYS A 69 18.44 -1.61 -7.51
N SER A 70 18.22 -1.07 -8.71
CA SER A 70 19.22 -1.11 -9.80
C SER A 70 20.34 -0.08 -9.66
N LYS A 71 20.13 1.05 -8.95
CA LYS A 71 21.08 2.16 -8.92
C LYS A 71 21.43 2.55 -7.49
N GLN A 72 22.73 2.64 -7.17
CA GLN A 72 23.20 3.03 -5.84
C GLN A 72 22.67 4.41 -5.40
N LYS A 73 22.64 5.39 -6.32
CA LYS A 73 22.05 6.71 -6.06
C LYS A 73 20.57 6.64 -5.66
N ARG A 74 19.81 5.70 -6.24
CA ARG A 74 18.40 5.50 -5.91
C ARG A 74 18.24 4.86 -4.53
N LYS A 75 19.01 3.82 -4.22
CA LYS A 75 19.08 3.23 -2.87
C LYS A 75 19.42 4.29 -1.82
N GLN A 76 20.39 5.15 -2.08
CA GLN A 76 20.77 6.23 -1.16
C GLN A 76 19.64 7.25 -0.96
N THR A 77 18.95 7.62 -2.04
CA THR A 77 17.79 8.53 -1.97
C THR A 77 16.68 7.93 -1.11
N THR A 78 16.35 6.65 -1.35
CA THR A 78 15.39 5.89 -0.55
C THR A 78 15.79 5.83 0.93
N LEU A 79 17.06 5.55 1.20
CA LEU A 79 17.58 5.48 2.56
C LEU A 79 17.44 6.80 3.30
N THR A 80 17.85 7.91 2.67
CA THR A 80 17.71 9.26 3.23
C THR A 80 16.25 9.59 3.52
N MET A 81 15.34 9.18 2.64
CA MET A 81 13.91 9.39 2.78
C MET A 81 13.35 8.62 3.99
N MET A 82 13.67 7.32 4.12
CA MET A 82 13.25 6.46 5.23
C MET A 82 13.82 6.91 6.58
N LYS A 83 15.09 7.33 6.62
CA LYS A 83 15.75 7.81 7.84
C LYS A 83 15.10 9.07 8.41
N LYS A 84 14.66 9.98 7.54
CA LYS A 84 14.09 11.26 7.98
C LYS A 84 12.67 11.12 8.52
N ASN A 85 11.93 10.06 8.15
CA ASN A 85 10.52 9.92 8.50
C ASN A 85 10.12 8.45 8.80
N PRO A 86 10.77 7.77 9.76
CA PRO A 86 10.49 6.36 10.04
C PRO A 86 9.03 6.12 10.44
N GLU A 87 8.43 7.02 11.23
CA GLU A 87 7.04 6.89 11.69
C GLU A 87 6.00 7.10 10.57
N PHE A 88 6.30 7.97 9.59
CA PHE A 88 5.42 8.25 8.45
C PHE A 88 5.15 6.99 7.62
N TYR A 89 6.22 6.24 7.29
CA TYR A 89 6.11 5.02 6.49
C TYR A 89 5.39 3.90 7.25
N GLN A 90 5.44 3.90 8.58
CA GLN A 90 4.79 2.88 9.41
C GLN A 90 3.30 3.16 9.60
N ASN A 91 2.94 4.38 9.98
CA ASN A 91 1.57 4.70 10.36
C ASN A 91 0.64 4.80 9.16
N ILE A 92 1.09 5.38 8.04
CA ILE A 92 0.15 5.74 6.97
C ILE A 92 0.02 4.62 5.94
N LEU A 93 1.14 4.05 5.48
CA LEU A 93 1.10 3.00 4.44
C LEU A 93 0.50 1.69 4.94
N LEU A 94 0.65 1.38 6.23
CA LEU A 94 0.32 0.06 6.75
C LEU A 94 -0.94 0.09 7.57
N LYS A 95 -0.99 0.96 8.58
CA LYS A 95 -2.12 0.99 9.50
C LYS A 95 -3.33 1.60 8.79
N ASN A 96 -3.21 2.81 8.25
CA ASN A 96 -4.36 3.48 7.63
C ASN A 96 -4.86 2.74 6.38
N LEU A 97 -3.96 2.23 5.52
CA LEU A 97 -4.36 1.47 4.33
C LEU A 97 -4.99 0.13 4.67
N THR A 98 -4.36 -0.65 5.56
CA THR A 98 -4.90 -1.96 5.94
C THR A 98 -6.21 -1.82 6.70
N GLU A 99 -6.32 -0.87 7.63
CA GLU A 99 -7.56 -0.59 8.35
C GLU A 99 -8.67 -0.11 7.40
N THR A 100 -8.35 0.77 6.44
CA THR A 100 -9.30 1.24 5.44
C THR A 100 -9.84 0.10 4.58
N LEU A 101 -8.94 -0.70 3.99
CA LEU A 101 -9.35 -1.82 3.14
C LEU A 101 -10.08 -2.90 3.95
N TYR A 102 -9.67 -3.13 5.20
CA TYR A 102 -10.37 -4.04 6.08
C TYR A 102 -11.78 -3.53 6.39
N ARG A 103 -11.97 -2.25 6.72
CA ARG A 103 -13.31 -1.67 6.91
C ARG A 103 -14.17 -1.82 5.66
N ILE A 104 -13.62 -1.56 4.48
CA ILE A 104 -14.35 -1.75 3.22
C ILE A 104 -14.71 -3.22 2.99
N SER A 105 -13.85 -4.17 3.37
CA SER A 105 -14.18 -5.60 3.30
C SER A 105 -15.39 -6.01 4.15
N MET A 106 -15.67 -5.24 5.21
CA MET A 106 -16.82 -5.43 6.11
C MET A 106 -18.12 -4.81 5.59
N GLU A 107 -18.09 -4.01 4.51
CA GLU A 107 -19.30 -3.48 3.89
C GLU A 107 -20.17 -4.64 3.39
N LYS A 108 -21.46 -4.63 3.75
CA LYS A 108 -22.39 -5.71 3.42
C LYS A 108 -22.77 -5.68 1.94
N ARG A 109 -22.87 -4.48 1.37
CA ARG A 109 -23.22 -4.25 -0.04
C ARG A 109 -21.99 -4.49 -0.90
N GLN A 110 -21.84 -5.72 -1.41
CA GLN A 110 -20.70 -6.11 -2.25
C GLN A 110 -20.44 -5.16 -3.42
N LYS A 111 -21.51 -4.65 -4.07
CA LYS A 111 -21.43 -3.71 -5.19
C LYS A 111 -20.80 -2.36 -4.83
N LEU A 112 -20.74 -1.99 -3.55
CA LEU A 112 -20.12 -0.74 -3.09
C LEU A 112 -18.64 -0.90 -2.76
N LYS A 113 -18.13 -2.13 -2.58
CA LYS A 113 -16.75 -2.33 -2.12
C LYS A 113 -15.73 -1.75 -3.10
N PHE A 114 -15.83 -2.09 -4.39
CA PHE A 114 -14.94 -1.56 -5.42
C PHE A 114 -15.03 -0.03 -5.56
N PRO A 115 -16.22 0.57 -5.72
CA PRO A 115 -16.38 2.02 -5.69
C PRO A 115 -15.73 2.67 -4.46
N MET A 116 -15.91 2.07 -3.27
CA MET A 116 -15.33 2.59 -2.04
C MET A 116 -13.80 2.47 -2.01
N ILE A 117 -13.21 1.37 -2.49
CA ILE A 117 -11.75 1.24 -2.61
C ILE A 117 -11.21 2.34 -3.51
N CYS A 118 -11.84 2.53 -4.67
CA CYS A 118 -11.42 3.47 -5.69
C CYS A 118 -11.53 4.92 -5.23
N CYS A 119 -12.66 5.33 -4.68
CA CYS A 119 -12.82 6.70 -4.20
C CYS A 119 -11.99 7.01 -2.96
N ASN A 120 -11.71 6.02 -2.10
CA ASN A 120 -10.89 6.25 -0.92
C ASN A 120 -9.39 6.18 -1.20
N SER A 121 -8.93 5.50 -2.26
CA SER A 121 -7.51 5.46 -2.59
C SER A 121 -6.95 6.85 -2.93
N TYR A 122 -7.73 7.69 -3.62
CA TYR A 122 -7.37 9.09 -3.87
C TYR A 122 -7.29 9.91 -2.58
N ARG A 123 -8.32 9.85 -1.73
CA ARG A 123 -8.31 10.53 -0.41
C ARG A 123 -7.13 10.08 0.46
N MET A 124 -6.78 8.81 0.39
CA MET A 124 -5.62 8.27 1.08
C MET A 124 -4.31 8.82 0.52
N LYS A 125 -4.16 8.90 -0.81
CA LYS A 125 -3.01 9.54 -1.46
C LYS A 125 -2.86 10.99 -1.01
N GLU A 126 -3.94 11.78 -1.04
CA GLU A 126 -3.90 13.17 -0.58
C GLU A 126 -3.51 13.28 0.91
N SER A 127 -4.11 12.43 1.77
CA SER A 127 -3.76 12.42 3.19
C SER A 127 -2.29 12.06 3.42
N MET A 128 -1.74 11.11 2.67
CA MET A 128 -0.32 10.74 2.72
C MET A 128 0.58 11.91 2.36
N ILE A 129 0.25 12.61 1.27
CA ILE A 129 1.02 13.76 0.80
C ILE A 129 0.92 14.89 1.83
N GLY A 130 -0.29 15.20 2.31
CA GLY A 130 -0.52 16.25 3.30
C GLY A 130 0.17 16.00 4.63
N GLU A 131 0.24 14.75 5.11
CA GLU A 131 1.01 14.41 6.31
C GLU A 131 2.52 14.51 6.08
N MET A 132 3.00 14.13 4.89
CA MET A 132 4.41 14.31 4.52
C MET A 132 4.78 15.79 4.47
N MET A 133 3.89 16.64 3.92
CA MET A 133 4.08 18.08 3.86
C MET A 133 4.11 18.72 5.26
N ARG A 134 3.26 18.25 6.18
CA ARG A 134 3.25 18.74 7.57
C ARG A 134 4.50 18.35 8.35
N ASN A 135 4.94 17.11 8.24
CA ASN A 135 6.11 16.61 8.98
C ASN A 135 7.44 17.00 8.33
N CYS A 136 7.43 17.33 7.04
CA CYS A 136 8.62 17.63 6.24
C CYS A 136 8.38 18.76 5.21
N PRO A 137 8.05 19.99 5.66
CA PRO A 137 7.64 21.09 4.77
C PRO A 137 8.74 21.49 3.77
N ASN A 138 10.01 21.39 4.17
CA ASN A 138 11.15 21.83 3.36
C ASN A 138 11.82 20.70 2.55
N ASN A 139 11.23 19.50 2.48
CA ASN A 139 11.83 18.35 1.82
C ASN A 139 11.13 18.00 0.50
N ARG A 140 11.17 18.93 -0.46
CA ARG A 140 10.54 18.79 -1.80
C ARG A 140 10.99 17.52 -2.53
N GLN A 141 12.25 17.12 -2.37
CA GLN A 141 12.77 15.89 -2.98
C GLN A 141 12.05 14.65 -2.44
N ALA A 142 11.88 14.54 -1.12
CA ALA A 142 11.18 13.41 -0.53
C ALA A 142 9.67 13.42 -0.85
N GLN A 143 9.05 14.60 -0.95
CA GLN A 143 7.66 14.75 -1.39
C GLN A 143 7.48 14.23 -2.83
N ASN A 144 8.37 14.63 -3.76
CA ASN A 144 8.33 14.16 -5.14
C ASN A 144 8.58 12.65 -5.25
N GLU A 145 9.55 12.13 -4.50
CA GLU A 145 9.82 10.68 -4.49
C GLU A 145 8.64 9.90 -3.89
N LEU A 146 7.98 10.40 -2.84
CA LEU A 146 6.77 9.78 -2.29
C LEU A 146 5.64 9.73 -3.32
N ASN A 147 5.39 10.82 -4.05
CA ASN A 147 4.40 10.84 -5.13
C ASN A 147 4.71 9.79 -6.19
N ILE A 148 5.96 9.75 -6.65
CA ILE A 148 6.44 8.74 -7.59
C ILE A 148 6.20 7.33 -7.04
N TRP A 149 6.43 7.10 -5.75
CA TRP A 149 6.24 5.79 -5.14
C TRP A 149 4.77 5.38 -5.11
N ILE A 150 3.89 6.26 -4.62
CA ILE A 150 2.45 5.99 -4.56
C ILE A 150 1.93 5.69 -5.97
N ASP A 151 2.21 6.57 -6.94
CA ASP A 151 1.75 6.42 -8.32
C ASP A 151 2.34 5.17 -8.99
N SER A 152 3.62 4.87 -8.72
CA SER A 152 4.26 3.68 -9.29
C SER A 152 3.73 2.37 -8.69
N TYR A 153 3.25 2.39 -7.44
CA TYR A 153 2.80 1.19 -6.72
C TYR A 153 1.32 0.88 -7.00
N SER A 154 0.49 1.91 -7.06
CA SER A 154 -0.96 1.75 -7.09
C SER A 154 -1.65 2.29 -8.35
N GLY A 155 -0.97 3.13 -9.14
CA GLY A 155 -1.55 3.79 -10.31
C GLY A 155 -2.08 2.80 -11.35
N ASP A 156 -1.27 1.84 -11.79
CA ASP A 156 -1.72 0.86 -12.79
C ASP A 156 -2.87 -0.01 -12.27
N LEU A 157 -2.84 -0.38 -10.98
CA LEU A 157 -3.88 -1.17 -10.33
C LEU A 157 -5.21 -0.42 -10.29
N PHE A 158 -5.21 0.81 -9.78
CA PHE A 158 -6.43 1.60 -9.68
C PHE A 158 -6.96 2.01 -11.06
N ASN A 159 -6.09 2.33 -12.02
CA ASN A 159 -6.52 2.57 -13.39
C ASN A 159 -7.22 1.34 -14.01
N LEU A 160 -6.78 0.13 -13.67
CA LEU A 160 -7.41 -1.11 -14.13
C LEU A 160 -8.78 -1.33 -13.47
N ILE A 161 -8.88 -1.22 -12.14
CA ILE A 161 -10.06 -1.66 -11.39
C ILE A 161 -11.10 -0.56 -11.15
N CYS A 162 -10.72 0.72 -11.26
CA CYS A 162 -11.57 1.83 -10.87
C CYS A 162 -12.38 2.42 -12.02
N GLY A 163 -11.98 2.21 -13.28
CA GLY A 163 -12.72 2.74 -14.43
C GLY A 163 -13.05 4.22 -14.24
N ASP A 164 -14.35 4.54 -14.20
CA ASP A 164 -14.87 5.91 -14.04
C ASP A 164 -14.88 6.46 -12.59
N TYR A 165 -14.49 5.67 -11.59
CA TYR A 165 -14.37 6.12 -10.20
C TYR A 165 -13.00 6.78 -10.00
N THR A 166 -12.82 7.92 -10.65
CA THR A 166 -11.61 8.75 -10.62
C THR A 166 -11.73 9.88 -9.59
N GLU A 167 -10.62 10.59 -9.35
CA GLU A 167 -10.54 11.75 -8.45
C GLU A 167 -11.61 12.82 -8.73
N ASP A 168 -11.82 13.14 -10.01
CA ASP A 168 -12.78 14.16 -10.47
C ASP A 168 -14.22 13.64 -10.62
N SER A 169 -14.50 12.40 -10.22
CA SER A 169 -15.80 11.78 -10.45
C SER A 169 -16.80 12.15 -9.37
N ASP A 170 -17.92 12.76 -9.77
CA ASP A 170 -19.07 13.00 -8.88
C ASP A 170 -19.63 11.70 -8.29
N LYS A 171 -19.33 10.55 -8.91
CA LYS A 171 -19.70 9.21 -8.41
C LYS A 171 -19.13 8.94 -7.01
N CYS A 172 -18.03 9.58 -6.62
CA CYS A 172 -17.43 9.43 -5.30
C CYS A 172 -18.15 10.23 -4.20
N GLN A 173 -18.94 11.24 -4.56
CA GLN A 173 -19.65 12.10 -3.60
C GLN A 173 -20.87 11.41 -2.98
N THR A 174 -21.46 10.44 -3.70
CA THR A 174 -22.67 9.73 -3.28
C THR A 174 -22.38 8.48 -2.45
N LEU A 175 -21.11 8.12 -2.28
CA LEU A 175 -20.72 6.92 -1.53
C LEU A 175 -20.77 7.15 0.00
N PRO A 176 -21.14 6.12 0.77
CA PRO A 176 -21.06 6.17 2.22
C PRO A 176 -19.63 6.48 2.70
N SER A 177 -19.50 7.33 3.73
CA SER A 177 -18.22 7.54 4.39
C SER A 177 -17.70 6.25 5.02
N ILE A 178 -16.40 5.95 4.93
CA ILE A 178 -15.80 4.81 5.66
C ILE A 178 -16.11 4.86 7.16
N GLN A 179 -16.23 6.07 7.73
CA GLN A 179 -16.53 6.27 9.14
C GLN A 179 -17.94 5.77 9.52
N SER A 180 -18.85 5.68 8.54
CA SER A 180 -20.20 5.15 8.74
C SER A 180 -20.27 3.61 8.71
N ILE A 181 -19.19 2.93 8.29
CA ILE A 181 -19.09 1.47 8.40
C ILE A 181 -18.82 1.14 9.87
N SER A 182 -19.82 0.57 10.55
CA SER A 182 -19.80 0.25 11.97
C SER A 182 -18.50 -0.43 12.43
N THR A 183 -17.85 0.17 13.43
CA THR A 183 -16.64 -0.33 14.08
C THR A 183 -16.91 -1.31 15.21
N THR A 184 -18.13 -1.82 15.38
CA THR A 184 -18.47 -2.79 16.46
C THR A 184 -17.64 -4.09 16.44
N VAL A 185 -16.80 -4.32 15.41
CA VAL A 185 -15.81 -5.41 15.36
C VAL A 185 -14.38 -4.95 15.70
N MET A 186 -14.09 -3.64 15.68
CA MET A 186 -12.84 -3.06 16.19
C MET A 186 -12.87 -2.86 17.70
N ASP A 187 -14.04 -2.90 18.33
CA ASP A 187 -14.16 -2.92 19.78
C ASP A 187 -13.68 -4.27 20.33
N ASN A 188 -12.58 -4.18 21.09
CA ASN A 188 -12.07 -5.15 22.04
C ASN A 188 -11.45 -6.43 21.43
N ASN A 189 -10.12 -6.39 21.28
CA ASN A 189 -9.21 -7.54 21.26
C ASN A 189 -9.24 -8.52 20.08
N LYS A 190 -10.01 -8.29 19.00
CA LYS A 190 -9.87 -9.10 17.77
C LYS A 190 -8.72 -8.57 16.90
N LYS A 191 -7.62 -9.32 16.88
CA LYS A 191 -6.48 -9.10 15.96
C LYS A 191 -7.00 -8.97 14.52
N LEU A 192 -6.53 -7.97 13.77
CA LEU A 192 -6.72 -7.88 12.32
C LEU A 192 -6.48 -9.27 11.71
N LYS A 193 -7.49 -9.83 11.02
CA LYS A 193 -7.37 -11.14 10.36
C LYS A 193 -6.18 -11.18 9.41
N TRP A 194 -5.95 -10.05 8.74
CA TRP A 194 -4.91 -9.89 7.74
C TRP A 194 -3.89 -8.84 8.17
N LYS A 195 -2.60 -9.21 8.13
CA LYS A 195 -1.47 -8.30 8.37
C LYS A 195 -0.98 -7.57 7.12
N SER A 196 -1.59 -7.86 5.96
CA SER A 196 -1.22 -7.33 4.66
C SER A 196 -2.46 -6.91 3.90
N PHE A 197 -2.44 -5.69 3.35
CA PHE A 197 -3.50 -5.16 2.52
C PHE A 197 -3.69 -5.95 1.21
N ILE A 198 -2.66 -6.65 0.74
CA ILE A 198 -2.75 -7.49 -0.47
C ILE A 198 -3.76 -8.61 -0.27
N MET A 199 -3.75 -9.26 0.91
CA MET A 199 -4.71 -10.33 1.20
C MET A 199 -6.14 -9.80 1.26
N VAL A 200 -6.31 -8.57 1.78
CA VAL A 200 -7.61 -7.92 1.80
C VAL A 200 -8.09 -7.61 0.38
N LEU A 201 -7.21 -7.11 -0.49
CA LEU A 201 -7.53 -6.85 -1.90
C LEU A 201 -7.86 -8.13 -2.67
N VAL A 202 -7.12 -9.22 -2.42
CA VAL A 202 -7.41 -10.53 -3.01
C VAL A 202 -8.76 -11.07 -2.55
N ASP A 203 -9.11 -10.95 -1.27
CA ASP A 203 -10.43 -11.34 -0.76
C ASP A 203 -11.58 -10.48 -1.32
N LEU A 204 -11.27 -9.29 -1.83
CA LEU A 204 -12.24 -8.34 -2.40
C LEU A 204 -12.50 -8.58 -3.90
N LEU A 205 -11.61 -9.31 -4.59
CA LEU A 205 -11.66 -9.67 -6.01
C LEU A 205 -12.28 -11.06 -6.21
#